data_AF-A0A081DDV4-F1
#
_entry.id   AF-A0A081DDV4-F1
#
_cell.length_a   1.000
_cell.length_b   1.000
_cell.length_c   1.000
_cell.angle_alpha   90.00
_cell.angle_beta   90.00
_cell.angle_gamma   90.00
#
_symmetry.space_group_name_H-M   'P 1'
#
loop_
_entity.id
_entity.type
_entity.pdbx_description
1 polymer ?
#
loop_
_entity_poly.entity_id
_entity_poly.type
_entity_poly.pdbx_seq_one_letter_code
_entity_poly.pdbx_strand_id
1 'polypeptide(L)'
;MNAQAELDFDMDVTNGPIGGYADVTYTITNISPNDTYSNVTINHPDALIPNIVLNPSTIGPGIQVTATGQIPLSGDSYSVGLLITQATATGIMNGSMITELSDGIDSMGNRIDDGQSVYFRHESSSYGVIYLDTNGNSIYDDGIDTTIPGAVINLYDDQGNTDSLVTNETGWWYFDNSFINTTLPDYYAAIIDVNSFPSPANSYHLVDGPASPFTPNGWLASNIRMSHGYVDDNFGTIEASSFLDTNGNGSRDNGEVIYLTQVLNLLKIMIRRLARSFLTVLAIR
;
A
#
# COMPACT_ATOMS: atom_id res chain seq x y z
N MET A 1 13.37 39.27 27.53
CA MET A 1 12.80 37.93 27.80
C MET A 1 12.20 37.50 26.49
N ASN A 2 12.81 36.51 25.84
CA ASN A 2 12.20 35.90 24.67
C ASN A 2 10.96 35.19 25.19
N ALA A 3 9.78 35.62 24.77
CA ALA A 3 8.56 34.86 24.99
C ALA A 3 8.73 33.57 24.18
N GLN A 4 9.18 32.50 24.82
CA GLN A 4 8.88 31.16 24.34
C GLN A 4 7.36 31.13 24.18
N ALA A 5 6.87 30.75 23.00
CA ALA A 5 5.44 30.79 22.76
C ALA A 5 4.77 29.94 23.84
N GLU A 6 3.80 30.51 24.56
CA GLU A 6 3.11 29.82 25.66
C GLU A 6 2.08 28.79 25.12
N LEU A 7 2.31 28.26 23.93
CA LEU A 7 1.55 27.20 23.30
C LEU A 7 2.45 25.97 23.25
N ASP A 8 2.28 25.08 24.21
CA ASP A 8 3.02 23.83 24.34
C ASP A 8 2.42 22.77 23.39
N PHE A 9 3.26 22.08 22.61
CA PHE A 9 2.81 21.15 21.59
C PHE A 9 3.48 19.79 21.71
N ASP A 10 2.69 18.78 22.06
CA ASP A 10 3.12 17.41 22.19
C ASP A 10 2.72 16.54 21.03
N MET A 11 3.64 15.66 20.62
CA MET A 11 3.38 14.64 19.62
C MET A 11 3.96 13.29 20.03
N ASP A 12 3.08 12.34 20.27
CA ASP A 12 3.43 10.95 20.54
C ASP A 12 3.12 10.09 19.31
N VAL A 13 4.11 9.33 18.84
CA VAL A 13 3.98 8.45 17.67
C VAL A 13 4.18 7.01 18.11
N THR A 14 3.25 6.13 17.76
CA THR A 14 3.35 4.70 18.08
C THR A 14 4.21 3.96 17.06
N ASN A 15 4.67 2.76 17.43
CA ASN A 15 5.27 1.83 16.48
C ASN A 15 4.18 1.13 15.67
N GLY A 16 4.48 0.74 14.44
CA GLY A 16 3.50 0.06 13.58
C GLY A 16 4.11 -0.93 12.58
N PRO A 17 3.30 -1.83 12.01
CA PRO A 17 3.76 -2.80 11.02
C PRO A 17 3.93 -2.15 9.64
N ILE A 18 4.92 -2.59 8.86
CA ILE A 18 5.05 -2.26 7.43
C ILE A 18 3.77 -2.70 6.71
N GLY A 19 3.16 -1.82 5.93
CA GLY A 19 1.86 -2.01 5.27
C GLY A 19 0.66 -1.59 6.12
N GLY A 20 0.88 -1.23 7.38
CA GLY A 20 -0.11 -0.64 8.28
C GLY A 20 0.17 0.83 8.55
N TYR A 21 -0.06 1.25 9.80
CA TYR A 21 0.06 2.63 10.25
C TYR A 21 0.78 2.73 11.59
N ALA A 22 1.45 3.86 11.82
CA ALA A 22 1.77 4.36 13.14
C ALA A 22 0.70 5.39 13.54
N ASP A 23 0.12 5.24 14.73
CA ASP A 23 -0.84 6.20 15.26
C ASP A 23 -0.10 7.39 15.88
N VAL A 24 -0.66 8.58 15.70
CA VAL A 24 -0.11 9.82 16.24
C VAL A 24 -1.14 10.46 17.17
N THR A 25 -0.71 10.84 18.37
CA THR A 25 -1.48 11.67 19.29
C THR A 25 -0.83 13.03 19.38
N TYR A 26 -1.62 14.07 19.13
CA TYR A 26 -1.22 15.46 19.28
C TYR A 26 -1.89 16.04 20.52
N THR A 27 -1.14 16.69 21.39
CA THR A 27 -1.66 17.41 22.55
C THR A 27 -1.17 18.84 22.50
N ILE A 28 -2.09 19.80 22.47
CA ILE A 28 -1.73 21.22 22.49
C ILE A 28 -2.27 21.83 23.77
N THR A 29 -1.39 22.47 24.53
CA THR A 29 -1.72 23.11 25.79
C THR A 29 -1.42 24.60 25.70
N ASN A 30 -2.43 25.44 25.89
CA ASN A 30 -2.19 26.86 26.11
C ASN A 30 -1.74 27.06 27.57
N ILE A 31 -0.43 27.18 27.78
CA ILE A 31 0.17 27.45 29.10
C ILE A 31 0.19 28.95 29.44
N SER A 32 -0.31 29.81 28.55
CA SER A 32 -0.43 31.23 28.82
C SER A 32 -1.40 31.50 29.95
N PRO A 33 -1.07 32.39 30.90
CA PRO A 33 -2.00 32.80 31.92
C PRO A 33 -3.11 33.72 31.39
N ASN A 34 -2.92 34.38 30.24
CA ASN A 34 -3.80 35.46 29.78
C ASN A 34 -4.17 35.40 28.30
N ASP A 35 -3.32 34.82 27.44
CA ASP A 35 -3.52 34.87 26.00
C ASP A 35 -4.45 33.76 25.50
N THR A 36 -5.18 34.08 24.44
CA THR A 36 -6.03 33.12 23.72
C THR A 36 -5.50 32.97 22.31
N TYR A 37 -5.30 31.73 21.89
CA TYR A 37 -4.88 31.39 20.53
C TYR A 37 -6.10 31.01 19.71
N SER A 38 -6.24 31.61 18.54
CA SER A 38 -7.36 31.35 17.61
C SER A 38 -6.85 30.69 16.33
N ASN A 39 -7.73 29.96 15.64
CA ASN A 39 -7.39 29.24 14.40
C ASN A 39 -6.17 28.31 14.56
N VAL A 40 -6.11 27.61 15.70
CA VAL A 40 -5.04 26.65 15.96
C VAL A 40 -5.19 25.43 15.05
N THR A 41 -4.15 25.13 14.30
CA THR A 41 -4.07 24.01 13.34
C THR A 41 -2.73 23.30 13.49
N ILE A 42 -2.70 22.01 13.17
CA ILE A 42 -1.48 21.21 13.10
C ILE A 42 -1.15 20.95 11.63
N ASN A 43 0.12 21.06 11.27
CA ASN A 43 0.67 20.56 10.02
C ASN A 43 1.74 19.49 10.29
N HIS A 44 1.50 18.27 9.82
CA HIS A 44 2.39 17.11 9.95
C HIS A 44 2.54 16.45 8.57
N PRO A 45 3.64 16.73 7.83
CA PRO A 45 3.81 16.28 6.44
C PRO A 45 3.73 14.76 6.22
N ASP A 46 4.18 13.97 7.21
CA ASP A 46 4.22 12.50 7.10
C ASP A 46 2.88 11.85 7.47
N ALA A 47 1.95 12.60 8.07
CA ALA A 47 0.63 12.07 8.41
C ALA A 47 -0.27 11.95 7.17
N LEU A 48 -1.15 10.95 7.18
CA LEU A 48 -2.17 10.70 6.17
C LEU A 48 -3.03 11.94 5.87
N ILE A 49 -3.36 12.70 6.93
CA ILE A 49 -4.02 13.99 6.82
C ILE A 49 -3.02 15.04 7.31
N PRO A 50 -2.27 15.70 6.41
CA PRO A 50 -1.19 16.57 6.84
C PRO A 50 -1.65 17.80 7.60
N ASN A 51 -2.83 18.34 7.27
CA ASN A 51 -3.37 19.55 7.89
C ASN A 51 -4.60 19.21 8.74
N ILE A 52 -4.46 19.37 10.06
CA ILE A 52 -5.51 19.05 11.03
C ILE A 52 -6.03 20.34 11.65
N VAL A 53 -7.33 20.57 11.52
CA VAL A 53 -8.02 21.65 12.22
C VAL A 53 -8.52 21.13 13.54
N LEU A 54 -8.12 21.78 14.63
CA LEU A 54 -8.53 21.38 15.97
C LEU A 54 -10.00 21.69 16.24
N ASN A 55 -10.62 20.91 17.12
CA ASN A 55 -11.95 21.18 17.63
C ASN A 55 -11.96 21.08 19.17
N PRO A 56 -11.96 22.21 19.90
CA PRO A 56 -12.01 23.59 19.40
C PRO A 56 -10.68 24.06 18.80
N SER A 57 -10.73 24.96 17.80
CA SER A 57 -9.54 25.63 17.22
C SER A 57 -9.20 26.96 17.91
N THR A 58 -9.99 27.37 18.90
CA THR A 58 -9.67 28.51 19.78
C THR A 58 -9.39 27.97 21.17
N ILE A 59 -8.20 28.23 21.68
CA ILE A 59 -7.67 27.66 22.91
C ILE A 59 -7.38 28.80 23.88
N GLY A 60 -8.23 28.92 24.91
CA GLY A 60 -8.06 29.91 25.98
C GLY A 60 -7.00 29.50 27.00
N PRO A 61 -6.66 30.39 27.96
CA PRO A 61 -5.68 30.12 29.01
C PRO A 61 -5.93 28.81 29.75
N GLY A 62 -4.89 27.97 29.88
CA GLY A 62 -4.92 26.70 30.58
C GLY A 62 -5.72 25.57 29.90
N ILE A 63 -6.24 25.80 28.69
CA ILE A 63 -6.97 24.77 27.94
C ILE A 63 -6.00 23.86 27.20
N GLN A 64 -6.27 22.56 27.29
CA GLN A 64 -5.61 21.52 26.52
C GLN A 64 -6.59 20.94 25.49
N VAL A 65 -6.11 20.69 24.28
CA VAL A 65 -6.87 20.04 23.20
C VAL A 65 -6.05 18.90 22.63
N THR A 66 -6.70 17.78 22.34
CA THR A 66 -6.07 16.63 21.70
C THR A 66 -6.63 16.38 20.31
N ALA A 67 -5.78 15.87 19.43
CA ALA A 67 -6.15 15.36 18.11
C ALA A 67 -5.38 14.08 17.83
N THR A 68 -5.84 13.29 16.85
CA THR A 68 -5.15 12.08 16.42
C THR A 68 -4.89 12.10 14.91
N GLY A 69 -3.90 11.33 14.48
CA GLY A 69 -3.56 11.11 13.09
C GLY A 69 -2.92 9.74 12.91
N GLN A 70 -2.58 9.43 11.66
CA GLN A 70 -1.90 8.18 11.31
C GLN A 70 -0.82 8.45 10.27
N ILE A 71 0.29 7.72 10.33
CA ILE A 71 1.36 7.74 9.33
C ILE A 71 1.36 6.38 8.62
N PRO A 72 1.16 6.32 7.29
CA PRO A 72 1.24 5.05 6.56
C PRO A 72 2.67 4.54 6.50
N LEU A 73 2.86 3.26 6.79
CA LEU A 73 4.19 2.64 6.86
C LEU A 73 4.47 1.81 5.61
N SER A 74 5.54 2.17 4.89
CA SER A 74 6.16 1.37 3.83
C SER A 74 7.45 0.72 4.34
N GLY A 75 8.12 -0.11 3.54
CA GLY A 75 9.53 -0.45 3.79
C GLY A 75 10.02 -1.73 3.13
N ASP A 76 11.20 -1.69 2.51
CA ASP A 76 11.90 -2.88 2.05
C ASP A 76 12.51 -3.69 3.23
N SER A 77 12.90 -4.95 3.00
CA SER A 77 13.44 -5.85 4.04
C SER A 77 14.81 -5.39 4.61
N TYR A 78 15.38 -4.32 4.05
CA TYR A 78 16.64 -3.71 4.49
C TYR A 78 16.43 -2.38 5.25
N SER A 79 15.21 -1.84 5.23
CA SER A 79 14.86 -0.55 5.82
C SER A 79 13.94 -0.65 7.04
N VAL A 80 13.82 -1.84 7.65
CA VAL A 80 13.27 -1.97 9.00
C VAL A 80 14.12 -1.16 9.97
N GLY A 81 13.50 -0.28 10.74
CA GLY A 81 14.30 0.60 11.58
C GLY A 81 13.61 1.82 12.13
N LEU A 82 14.47 2.66 12.68
CA LEU A 82 14.17 3.92 13.32
C LEU A 82 13.73 4.95 12.28
N LEU A 83 12.56 5.53 12.48
CA LEU A 83 12.04 6.66 11.72
C LEU A 83 11.92 7.85 12.65
N ILE A 84 11.95 9.05 12.06
CA ILE A 84 11.79 10.31 12.77
C ILE A 84 10.76 11.16 12.04
N THR A 85 9.94 11.88 12.79
CA THR A 85 8.97 12.82 12.25
C THR A 85 8.84 14.04 13.15
N GLN A 86 8.37 15.16 12.61
CA GLN A 86 8.05 16.36 13.35
C GLN A 86 6.78 17.01 12.78
N ALA A 87 5.95 17.52 13.68
CA ALA A 87 4.79 18.32 13.32
C ALA A 87 5.00 19.78 13.74
N THR A 88 4.12 20.65 13.24
CA THR A 88 4.06 22.06 13.62
C THR A 88 2.65 22.42 14.05
N ALA A 89 2.50 23.20 15.11
CA ALA A 89 1.24 23.82 15.49
C ALA A 89 1.31 25.31 15.17
N THR A 90 0.29 25.84 14.49
CA THR A 90 0.19 27.28 14.20
C THR A 90 -1.09 27.83 14.79
N GLY A 91 -1.04 29.07 15.30
CA GLY A 91 -2.20 29.78 15.81
C GLY A 91 -2.07 31.28 15.65
N ILE A 92 -3.14 32.02 15.92
CA ILE A 92 -3.16 33.48 15.88
C ILE A 92 -3.35 34.02 17.30
N MET A 93 -2.39 34.82 17.75
CA MET A 93 -2.42 35.56 19.02
C MET A 93 -2.33 37.06 18.73
N ASN A 94 -3.30 37.84 19.20
CA ASN A 94 -3.33 39.31 19.02
C ASN A 94 -3.10 39.76 17.55
N GLY A 95 -3.63 38.98 16.59
CA GLY A 95 -3.51 39.24 15.14
C GLY A 95 -2.18 38.80 14.51
N SER A 96 -1.25 38.24 15.28
CA SER A 96 0.03 37.70 14.80
C SER A 96 -0.01 36.17 14.76
N MET A 97 0.58 35.59 13.72
CA MET A 97 0.76 34.15 13.62
C MET A 97 1.90 33.71 14.55
N ILE A 98 1.66 32.64 15.28
CA ILE A 98 2.67 31.90 16.04
C ILE A 98 2.84 30.50 15.43
N THR A 99 4.01 29.91 15.65
CA THR A 99 4.34 28.56 15.21
C THR A 99 5.17 27.91 16.30
N GLU A 100 4.76 26.72 16.70
CA GLU A 100 5.47 25.85 17.64
C GLU A 100 5.81 24.53 16.94
N LEU A 101 6.98 23.97 17.20
CA LEU A 101 7.31 22.62 16.78
C LEU A 101 6.77 21.63 17.82
N SER A 102 6.48 20.40 17.41
CA SER A 102 6.12 19.38 18.38
C SER A 102 7.33 19.04 19.26
N ASP A 103 7.16 18.90 20.57
CA ASP A 103 8.15 18.22 21.38
C ASP A 103 7.99 16.72 21.17
N GLY A 104 9.00 16.17 20.49
CA GLY A 104 9.02 14.77 20.14
C GLY A 104 9.61 13.88 21.23
N ILE A 105 9.47 12.58 21.03
CA ILE A 105 10.06 11.54 21.87
C ILE A 105 11.35 11.02 21.21
N ASP A 106 12.49 11.07 21.89
CA ASP A 106 13.75 10.52 21.40
C ASP A 106 13.78 8.97 21.41
N SER A 107 14.84 8.36 20.86
CA SER A 107 14.98 6.90 20.81
C SER A 107 15.07 6.22 22.19
N MET A 108 15.27 6.98 23.26
CA MET A 108 15.31 6.49 24.64
C MET A 108 13.96 6.67 25.36
N GLY A 109 12.96 7.24 24.70
CA GLY A 109 11.65 7.50 25.27
C GLY A 109 11.54 8.82 26.03
N ASN A 110 12.54 9.72 25.94
CA ASN A 110 12.48 11.02 26.60
C ASN A 110 11.81 12.06 25.71
N ARG A 111 11.06 12.97 26.34
CA ARG A 111 10.45 14.12 25.67
C ARG A 111 11.48 15.23 25.47
N ILE A 112 11.57 15.76 24.25
CA ILE A 112 12.54 16.78 23.84
C ILE A 112 11.79 17.97 23.23
N ASP A 113 11.83 19.10 23.93
CA ASP A 113 11.30 20.41 23.51
C ASP A 113 11.72 20.75 22.07
N ASP A 114 10.76 21.09 21.22
CA ASP A 114 10.94 21.35 19.78
C ASP A 114 11.65 20.21 19.00
N GLY A 115 11.60 18.97 19.51
CA GLY A 115 12.30 17.80 18.97
C GLY A 115 11.53 17.01 17.90
N GLN A 116 12.19 15.98 17.35
CA GLN A 116 11.52 15.00 16.47
C GLN A 116 11.04 13.81 17.30
N SER A 117 9.89 13.23 16.95
CA SER A 117 9.48 11.95 17.51
C SER A 117 10.08 10.80 16.73
N VAL A 118 10.67 9.90 17.49
CA VAL A 118 11.31 8.69 17.03
C VAL A 118 10.33 7.53 17.19
N TYR A 119 10.13 6.77 16.13
CA TYR A 119 9.25 5.60 16.14
C TYR A 119 9.82 4.48 15.25
N PHE A 120 9.32 3.26 15.45
CA PHE A 120 9.79 2.08 14.74
C PHE A 120 8.69 1.51 13.85
N ARG A 121 9.08 1.21 12.61
CA ARG A 121 8.34 0.25 11.79
C ARG A 121 8.90 -1.15 11.97
N HIS A 122 8.03 -2.15 12.05
CA HIS A 122 8.41 -3.55 12.18
C HIS A 122 7.79 -4.40 11.08
N GLU A 123 8.41 -5.54 10.80
CA GLU A 123 7.81 -6.51 9.87
C GLU A 123 6.68 -7.26 10.56
N SER A 124 5.62 -7.54 9.81
CA SER A 124 4.64 -8.56 10.17
C SER A 124 5.02 -9.91 9.55
N SER A 125 4.40 -11.00 10.00
CA SER A 125 4.62 -12.33 9.40
C SER A 125 4.29 -12.36 7.90
N SER A 126 3.32 -11.55 7.49
CA SER A 126 2.88 -11.38 6.11
C SER A 126 2.71 -9.92 5.78
N TYR A 127 3.51 -9.43 4.86
CA TYR A 127 3.41 -8.07 4.35
C TYR A 127 3.93 -8.02 2.92
N GLY A 128 3.50 -7.03 2.15
CA GLY A 128 3.88 -6.91 0.76
C GLY A 128 3.59 -5.54 0.19
N VAL A 129 3.97 -5.38 -1.08
CA VAL A 129 3.71 -4.18 -1.88
C VAL A 129 3.06 -4.60 -3.18
N ILE A 130 2.07 -3.84 -3.64
CA ILE A 130 1.53 -3.99 -5.00
C ILE A 130 2.05 -2.81 -5.81
N TYR A 131 2.65 -3.09 -6.96
CA TYR A 131 3.35 -2.08 -7.75
C TYR A 131 3.27 -2.33 -9.25
N LEU A 132 3.54 -1.29 -10.01
CA LEU A 132 3.80 -1.30 -11.44
C LEU A 132 5.30 -1.43 -11.69
N ASP A 133 5.70 -2.56 -12.24
CA ASP A 133 7.08 -2.83 -12.66
C ASP A 133 7.40 -1.97 -13.88
N THR A 134 8.09 -0.87 -13.64
CA THR A 134 8.32 0.17 -14.64
C THR A 134 9.59 -0.09 -15.43
N ASN A 135 10.57 -0.77 -14.82
CA ASN A 135 11.84 -1.07 -15.45
C ASN A 135 11.93 -2.49 -16.04
N GLY A 136 10.91 -3.32 -15.78
CA GLY A 136 10.74 -4.66 -16.35
C GLY A 136 11.66 -5.71 -15.74
N ASN A 137 12.15 -5.51 -14.51
CA ASN A 137 13.07 -6.43 -13.86
C ASN A 137 12.38 -7.42 -12.89
N SER A 138 11.06 -7.30 -12.72
CA SER A 138 10.24 -8.13 -11.83
C SER A 138 10.69 -8.10 -10.37
N ILE A 139 11.18 -6.95 -9.91
CA ILE A 139 11.58 -6.69 -8.52
C ILE A 139 11.10 -5.28 -8.17
N TYR A 140 10.48 -5.12 -7.00
CA TYR A 140 10.11 -3.78 -6.53
C TYR A 140 11.36 -2.94 -6.27
N ASP A 141 11.52 -1.87 -7.05
CA ASP A 141 12.56 -0.87 -6.88
C ASP A 141 11.97 0.47 -6.41
N ASP A 142 12.30 0.85 -5.17
CA ASP A 142 11.81 2.09 -4.58
C ASP A 142 12.24 3.33 -5.39
N GLY A 143 11.27 4.19 -5.71
CA GLY A 143 11.48 5.38 -6.52
C GLY A 143 11.64 5.14 -8.03
N ILE A 144 11.66 3.88 -8.49
CA ILE A 144 11.57 3.53 -9.92
C ILE A 144 10.18 3.00 -10.24
N ASP A 145 9.71 2.05 -9.44
CA ASP A 145 8.39 1.46 -9.60
C ASP A 145 7.30 2.31 -8.96
N THR A 146 6.10 2.22 -9.53
CA THR A 146 4.95 2.96 -9.01
C THR A 146 4.11 2.03 -8.15
N THR A 147 4.05 2.29 -6.84
CA THR A 147 3.17 1.52 -5.95
C THR A 147 1.70 1.81 -6.24
N ILE A 148 0.81 0.87 -5.88
CA ILE A 148 -0.63 0.98 -6.09
C ILE A 148 -1.33 1.04 -4.73
N PRO A 149 -1.61 2.25 -4.21
CA PRO A 149 -2.49 2.45 -3.07
C PRO A 149 -3.93 2.05 -3.35
N GLY A 150 -4.68 1.69 -2.29
CA GLY A 150 -6.10 1.34 -2.41
C GLY A 150 -6.40 0.01 -3.11
N ALA A 151 -5.39 -0.78 -3.48
CA ALA A 151 -5.58 -2.11 -4.03
C ALA A 151 -6.22 -3.05 -3.00
N VAL A 152 -7.32 -3.70 -3.38
CA VAL A 152 -8.08 -4.61 -2.54
C VAL A 152 -7.52 -6.03 -2.68
N ILE A 153 -7.28 -6.68 -1.55
CA ILE A 153 -6.90 -8.09 -1.44
C ILE A 153 -8.00 -8.81 -0.68
N ASN A 154 -8.73 -9.69 -1.36
CA ASN A 154 -9.80 -10.48 -0.78
C ASN A 154 -9.25 -11.77 -0.19
N LEU A 155 -9.60 -12.04 1.06
CA LEU A 155 -9.22 -13.21 1.83
C LEU A 155 -10.42 -14.15 1.94
N TYR A 156 -10.15 -15.45 1.93
CA TYR A 156 -11.16 -16.46 2.18
C TYR A 156 -10.55 -17.69 2.84
N ASP A 157 -11.34 -18.39 3.65
CA ASP A 157 -10.99 -19.68 4.22
C ASP A 157 -11.85 -20.84 3.66
N ASP A 158 -11.51 -22.06 4.04
CA ASP A 158 -12.22 -23.28 3.65
C ASP A 158 -13.59 -23.43 4.34
N GLN A 159 -13.85 -22.68 5.41
CA GLN A 159 -15.16 -22.59 6.05
C GLN A 159 -16.09 -21.57 5.35
N GLY A 160 -15.58 -20.84 4.36
CA GLY A 160 -16.33 -19.85 3.59
C GLY A 160 -16.41 -18.48 4.26
N ASN A 161 -15.62 -18.21 5.29
CA ASN A 161 -15.45 -16.85 5.81
C ASN A 161 -14.64 -16.03 4.81
N THR A 162 -14.94 -14.73 4.74
CA THR A 162 -14.25 -13.81 3.84
C THR A 162 -13.90 -12.54 4.58
N ASP A 163 -12.76 -11.95 4.23
CA ASP A 163 -12.34 -10.62 4.67
C ASP A 163 -11.64 -9.92 3.51
N SER A 164 -11.32 -8.65 3.68
CA SER A 164 -10.56 -7.89 2.70
C SER A 164 -9.62 -6.95 3.40
N LEU A 165 -8.39 -6.89 2.91
CA LEU A 165 -7.44 -5.85 3.28
C LEU A 165 -7.16 -4.96 2.08
N VAL A 166 -6.67 -3.75 2.34
CA VAL A 166 -6.39 -2.74 1.33
C VAL A 166 -4.97 -2.25 1.53
N THR A 167 -4.21 -2.08 0.44
CA THR A 167 -2.91 -1.42 0.52
C THR A 167 -3.07 0.02 1.01
N ASN A 168 -2.24 0.44 1.96
CA ASN A 168 -2.19 1.82 2.45
C ASN A 168 -1.75 2.82 1.37
N GLU A 169 -1.60 4.08 1.72
CA GLU A 169 -1.25 5.19 0.82
C GLU A 169 0.14 5.06 0.20
N THR A 170 0.97 4.18 0.74
CA THR A 170 2.27 3.86 0.17
C THR A 170 2.21 2.64 -0.78
N GLY A 171 1.05 2.00 -0.93
CA GLY A 171 0.83 0.79 -1.73
C GLY A 171 1.28 -0.50 -1.05
N TRP A 172 1.53 -0.43 0.26
CA TRP A 172 1.95 -1.57 1.08
C TRP A 172 0.77 -2.13 1.85
N TRP A 173 0.82 -3.42 2.11
CA TRP A 173 -0.19 -4.13 2.88
C TRP A 173 0.48 -5.04 3.89
N TYR A 174 -0.23 -5.32 4.97
CA TYR A 174 0.11 -6.37 5.90
C TYR A 174 -1.13 -7.16 6.25
N PHE A 175 -0.91 -8.41 6.63
CA PHE A 175 -1.96 -9.28 7.09
C PHE A 175 -1.77 -9.53 8.58
N ASP A 176 -2.75 -9.06 9.35
CA ASP A 176 -2.89 -9.45 10.75
C ASP A 176 -3.52 -10.85 10.78
N ASN A 177 -2.80 -11.80 11.37
CA ASN A 177 -3.22 -13.20 11.47
C ASN A 177 -4.46 -13.39 12.37
N SER A 178 -5.03 -12.32 12.95
CA SER A 178 -6.26 -12.36 13.75
C SER A 178 -7.49 -12.86 12.99
N PHE A 179 -7.52 -12.70 11.66
CA PHE A 179 -8.58 -13.27 10.80
C PHE A 179 -8.49 -14.79 10.67
N ILE A 180 -7.29 -15.37 10.85
CA ILE A 180 -7.07 -16.81 10.69
C ILE A 180 -7.65 -17.55 11.91
N ASN A 181 -8.87 -18.12 11.76
CA ASN A 181 -9.44 -19.05 12.75
C ASN A 181 -9.02 -20.52 12.51
N THR A 182 -8.02 -20.75 11.67
CA THR A 182 -7.58 -22.09 11.27
C THR A 182 -6.13 -22.33 11.70
N THR A 183 -5.81 -23.55 12.12
CA THR A 183 -4.47 -23.91 12.60
C THR A 183 -3.51 -24.31 11.48
N LEU A 184 -3.94 -24.27 10.21
CA LEU A 184 -3.22 -24.80 9.07
C LEU A 184 -3.23 -23.79 7.89
N PRO A 185 -2.06 -23.40 7.34
CA PRO A 185 -1.94 -22.34 6.33
C PRO A 185 -2.64 -22.66 4.99
N ASP A 186 -2.79 -23.93 4.62
CA ASP A 186 -3.41 -24.35 3.35
C ASP A 186 -4.94 -24.14 3.31
N TYR A 187 -5.52 -23.67 4.42
CA TYR A 187 -6.96 -23.55 4.60
C TYR A 187 -7.48 -22.12 4.42
N TYR A 188 -6.61 -21.17 4.09
CA TYR A 188 -7.02 -19.84 3.64
C TYR A 188 -6.16 -19.36 2.47
N ALA A 189 -6.71 -18.44 1.69
CA ALA A 189 -6.04 -17.86 0.54
C ALA A 189 -6.50 -16.41 0.30
N ALA A 190 -5.70 -15.72 -0.51
CA ALA A 190 -5.85 -14.33 -0.87
C ALA A 190 -5.88 -14.18 -2.39
N ILE A 191 -6.74 -13.29 -2.87
CA ILE A 191 -6.84 -12.88 -4.27
C ILE A 191 -6.72 -11.37 -4.33
N ILE A 192 -5.78 -10.89 -5.14
CA ILE A 192 -5.72 -9.47 -5.49
C ILE A 192 -6.86 -9.18 -6.46
N ASP A 193 -7.75 -8.27 -6.09
CA ASP A 193 -8.78 -7.78 -6.99
C ASP A 193 -8.19 -6.71 -7.91
N VAL A 194 -7.70 -7.15 -9.07
CA VAL A 194 -7.14 -6.25 -10.09
C VAL A 194 -8.15 -5.20 -10.58
N ASN A 195 -9.46 -5.38 -10.36
CA ASN A 195 -10.45 -4.36 -10.71
C ASN A 195 -10.45 -3.17 -9.74
N SER A 196 -9.85 -3.32 -8.56
CA SER A 196 -9.63 -2.22 -7.62
C SER A 196 -8.51 -1.26 -8.05
N PHE A 197 -7.69 -1.66 -9.02
CA PHE A 197 -6.57 -0.85 -9.48
C PHE A 197 -7.07 0.37 -10.26
N PRO A 198 -6.34 1.50 -10.23
CA PRO A 198 -6.63 2.63 -11.09
C PRO A 198 -6.52 2.23 -12.57
N SER A 199 -7.38 2.78 -13.43
CA SER A 199 -7.24 2.60 -14.88
C SER A 199 -6.00 3.37 -15.38
N PRO A 200 -5.17 2.80 -16.28
CA PRO A 200 -5.33 1.52 -16.99
C PRO A 200 -4.71 0.29 -16.31
N ALA A 201 -4.10 0.43 -15.13
CA ALA A 201 -3.39 -0.66 -14.43
C ALA A 201 -4.27 -1.89 -14.13
N ASN A 202 -5.58 -1.72 -14.03
CA ASN A 202 -6.55 -2.82 -13.90
C ASN A 202 -6.59 -3.81 -15.08
N SER A 203 -5.87 -3.52 -16.18
CA SER A 203 -5.72 -4.41 -17.34
C SER A 203 -4.35 -5.08 -17.43
N TYR A 204 -3.43 -4.73 -16.53
CA TYR A 204 -2.07 -5.25 -16.53
C TYR A 204 -2.02 -6.65 -15.92
N HIS A 205 -0.93 -7.37 -16.18
CA HIS A 205 -0.77 -8.75 -15.72
C HIS A 205 0.43 -8.85 -14.75
N LEU A 206 0.41 -9.91 -13.96
CA LEU A 206 1.38 -10.15 -12.89
C LEU A 206 2.72 -10.63 -13.45
N VAL A 207 3.82 -10.02 -13.01
CA VAL A 207 5.21 -10.35 -13.39
C VAL A 207 6.12 -10.70 -12.21
N ASP A 208 5.79 -10.21 -11.01
CA ASP A 208 6.49 -10.54 -9.77
C ASP A 208 5.48 -10.99 -8.70
N GLY A 209 5.91 -11.89 -7.83
CA GLY A 209 5.08 -12.41 -6.74
C GLY A 209 4.44 -13.77 -7.01
N PRO A 210 3.80 -14.35 -5.98
CA PRO A 210 3.05 -15.58 -6.14
C PRO A 210 1.83 -15.37 -7.05
N ALA A 211 1.52 -16.39 -7.86
CA ALA A 211 0.30 -16.37 -8.66
C ALA A 211 -0.95 -16.25 -7.77
N SER A 212 -1.95 -15.49 -8.22
CA SER A 212 -3.23 -15.40 -7.52
C SER A 212 -4.15 -16.58 -7.91
N PRO A 213 -4.81 -17.26 -6.95
CA PRO A 213 -4.78 -17.03 -5.51
C PRO A 213 -3.46 -17.49 -4.85
N PHE A 214 -3.04 -16.78 -3.80
CA PHE A 214 -1.86 -17.12 -3.01
C PHE A 214 -2.23 -17.29 -1.53
N THR A 215 -1.37 -17.92 -0.74
CA THR A 215 -1.58 -18.09 0.70
C THR A 215 -0.69 -17.11 1.46
N PRO A 216 -1.25 -16.08 2.13
CA PRO A 216 -0.48 -15.26 3.07
C PRO A 216 0.15 -16.16 4.14
N ASN A 217 1.35 -15.86 4.57
CA ASN A 217 1.99 -16.63 5.63
C ASN A 217 1.28 -16.51 6.99
N GLY A 218 1.10 -17.65 7.65
CA GLY A 218 0.49 -17.73 8.98
C GLY A 218 1.50 -17.60 10.12
N TRP A 219 1.06 -17.95 11.33
CA TRP A 219 1.76 -17.74 12.62
C TRP A 219 3.22 -18.26 12.69
N LEU A 220 3.59 -19.26 11.89
CA LEU A 220 4.87 -19.97 11.99
C LEU A 220 5.90 -19.57 10.91
N ALA A 221 5.57 -18.65 10.02
CA ALA A 221 6.53 -18.21 9.01
C ALA A 221 7.48 -17.14 9.56
N SER A 222 8.75 -17.25 9.19
CA SER A 222 9.64 -16.09 9.17
C SER A 222 9.04 -14.99 8.30
N ASN A 223 9.24 -13.73 8.67
CA ASN A 223 8.78 -12.57 7.91
C ASN A 223 9.14 -12.73 6.42
N ILE A 224 8.12 -12.82 5.56
CA ILE A 224 8.31 -12.93 4.11
C ILE A 224 7.56 -11.78 3.46
N ARG A 225 8.31 -11.04 2.66
CA ARG A 225 7.80 -10.06 1.71
C ARG A 225 7.04 -10.75 0.58
N MET A 226 5.80 -10.33 0.38
CA MET A 226 4.88 -10.83 -0.65
C MET A 226 4.59 -9.72 -1.68
N SER A 227 5.63 -9.30 -2.38
CA SER A 227 5.52 -8.31 -3.45
C SER A 227 4.69 -8.85 -4.61
N HIS A 228 3.93 -7.98 -5.28
CA HIS A 228 3.19 -8.29 -6.50
C HIS A 228 3.38 -7.17 -7.54
N GLY A 229 4.16 -7.47 -8.57
CA GLY A 229 4.50 -6.53 -9.64
C GLY A 229 3.62 -6.77 -10.86
N TYR A 230 3.17 -5.69 -11.49
CA TYR A 230 2.35 -5.72 -12.70
C TYR A 230 3.00 -4.89 -13.80
N VAL A 231 2.94 -5.35 -15.04
CA VAL A 231 3.44 -4.57 -16.19
C VAL A 231 2.39 -4.44 -17.28
N ASP A 232 2.44 -3.29 -17.95
CA ASP A 232 1.69 -3.02 -19.17
C ASP A 232 2.23 -3.87 -20.32
N ASP A 233 1.81 -5.13 -20.40
CA ASP A 233 2.01 -5.90 -21.61
C ASP A 233 0.95 -5.55 -22.63
N ASN A 234 1.18 -4.41 -23.27
CA ASN A 234 0.67 -4.17 -24.59
C ASN A 234 1.44 -5.10 -25.55
N PHE A 235 1.14 -6.41 -25.54
CA PHE A 235 1.75 -7.44 -26.40
C PHE A 235 1.55 -7.19 -27.92
N GLY A 236 0.95 -6.06 -28.30
CA GLY A 236 0.41 -5.85 -29.63
C GLY A 236 -0.71 -6.84 -29.93
N THR A 237 -1.11 -6.91 -31.20
CA THR A 237 -2.08 -7.91 -31.65
C THR A 237 -1.38 -9.26 -31.74
N ILE A 238 -1.82 -10.27 -30.96
CA ILE A 238 -1.42 -11.66 -31.20
C ILE A 238 -2.11 -12.11 -32.49
N GLU A 239 -1.38 -12.07 -33.61
CA GLU A 239 -1.85 -12.61 -34.88
C GLU A 239 -1.60 -14.13 -34.91
N ALA A 240 -2.65 -14.93 -34.70
CA ALA A 240 -2.60 -16.36 -34.94
C ALA A 240 -3.04 -16.66 -36.39
N SER A 241 -2.11 -17.12 -37.23
CA SER A 241 -2.43 -17.64 -38.56
C SER A 241 -2.63 -19.15 -38.52
N SER A 242 -3.69 -19.67 -39.14
CA SER A 242 -3.83 -21.10 -39.43
C SER A 242 -3.55 -21.34 -40.92
N PHE A 243 -2.96 -22.50 -41.24
CA PHE A 243 -2.69 -22.93 -42.61
C PHE A 243 -3.22 -24.35 -42.81
N LEU A 244 -3.60 -24.68 -44.05
CA LEU A 244 -3.92 -26.05 -44.43
C LEU A 244 -2.62 -26.84 -44.62
N ASP A 245 -2.24 -27.61 -43.60
CA ASP A 245 -1.14 -28.57 -43.68
C ASP A 245 -1.51 -29.70 -44.66
N THR A 246 -1.09 -29.53 -45.91
CA THR A 246 -1.52 -30.42 -47.01
C THR A 246 -0.63 -31.65 -47.10
N ASN A 247 0.59 -31.58 -46.56
CA ASN A 247 1.57 -32.66 -46.63
C ASN A 247 1.78 -33.40 -45.29
N GLY A 248 1.12 -32.95 -44.22
CA GLY A 248 1.09 -33.58 -42.91
C GLY A 248 2.37 -33.44 -42.11
N ASN A 249 3.22 -32.45 -42.43
CA ASN A 249 4.53 -32.27 -41.78
C ASN A 249 4.46 -31.35 -40.53
N GLY A 250 3.29 -30.79 -40.22
CA GLY A 250 3.07 -29.90 -39.08
C GLY A 250 3.81 -28.56 -39.17
N SER A 251 4.29 -28.18 -40.36
CA SER A 251 5.03 -26.94 -40.63
C SER A 251 4.43 -26.21 -41.81
N ARG A 252 4.48 -24.87 -41.79
CA ARG A 252 3.97 -24.08 -42.91
C ARG A 252 4.93 -24.14 -44.09
N ASP A 253 4.43 -24.57 -45.25
CA ASP A 253 5.19 -24.60 -46.50
C ASP A 253 4.79 -23.51 -47.50
N ASN A 254 5.73 -23.21 -48.39
CA ASN A 254 5.50 -22.25 -49.48
C ASN A 254 4.44 -22.80 -50.45
N GLY A 255 3.29 -22.13 -50.52
CA GLY A 255 2.15 -22.52 -51.37
C GLY A 255 0.94 -23.06 -50.60
N GLU A 256 1.04 -23.25 -49.28
CA GLU A 256 -0.11 -23.63 -48.46
C GLU A 256 -1.06 -22.45 -48.21
N VAL A 257 -2.37 -22.75 -48.25
CA VAL A 257 -3.42 -21.75 -48.09
C VAL A 257 -3.45 -21.27 -46.65
N ILE A 258 -3.34 -19.96 -46.48
CA ILE A 258 -3.52 -19.28 -45.18
C ILE A 258 -5.00 -18.99 -44.99
N TYR A 259 -5.56 -19.44 -43.88
CA TYR A 259 -6.84 -18.93 -43.40
C TYR A 259 -6.54 -17.74 -42.48
N LEU A 260 -6.84 -16.53 -42.97
CA LEU A 260 -6.85 -15.33 -42.13
C LEU A 260 -8.01 -15.46 -41.14
N THR A 261 -7.71 -15.86 -39.91
CA THR A 261 -8.70 -15.83 -38.84
C THR A 261 -8.94 -14.36 -38.48
N GLN A 262 -10.19 -13.92 -38.59
CA GLN A 262 -10.64 -12.58 -38.22
C GLN A 262 -10.18 -12.23 -36.80
N VAL A 263 -9.73 -10.98 -36.62
CA VAL A 263 -9.34 -10.32 -35.36
C VAL A 263 -10.25 -10.77 -34.22
N LEU A 264 -9.76 -11.69 -33.37
CA LEU A 264 -10.52 -12.21 -32.25
C LEU A 264 -10.28 -11.35 -31.01
N ASN A 265 -10.87 -10.15 -30.99
CA ASN A 265 -11.10 -9.42 -29.75
C ASN A 265 -12.16 -10.18 -28.94
N LEU A 266 -11.77 -11.20 -28.15
CA LEU A 266 -12.45 -11.68 -26.93
C LEU A 266 -11.91 -13.06 -26.51
N LEU A 267 -10.87 -13.05 -25.68
CA LEU A 267 -10.55 -14.20 -24.81
C LEU A 267 -11.35 -14.05 -23.51
N LYS A 268 -12.49 -14.73 -23.38
CA LYS A 268 -13.06 -15.06 -22.04
C LYS A 268 -14.06 -16.23 -21.97
N ILE A 269 -14.48 -16.86 -23.09
CA ILE A 269 -15.43 -18.00 -23.03
C ILE A 269 -15.08 -19.11 -24.05
N MET A 270 -13.93 -19.78 -23.93
CA MET A 270 -13.73 -21.03 -24.70
C MET A 270 -12.78 -22.08 -24.09
N ILE A 271 -12.49 -22.05 -22.78
CA ILE A 271 -11.67 -23.11 -22.15
C ILE A 271 -12.50 -24.32 -21.66
N ARG A 272 -13.84 -24.30 -21.72
CA ARG A 272 -14.67 -25.44 -21.22
C ARG A 272 -15.41 -26.29 -22.27
N ARG A 273 -15.26 -26.07 -23.59
CA ARG A 273 -16.11 -26.76 -24.59
C ARG A 273 -15.45 -27.46 -25.76
N LEU A 274 -14.12 -27.66 -25.76
CA LEU A 274 -13.41 -28.35 -26.84
C LEU A 274 -12.52 -29.52 -26.36
N ALA A 275 -12.95 -30.25 -25.33
CA ALA A 275 -12.31 -31.52 -24.94
C ALA A 275 -12.78 -32.73 -25.77
N ARG A 276 -13.55 -32.54 -26.86
CA ARG A 276 -13.92 -33.65 -27.76
C ARG A 276 -13.92 -33.19 -29.22
N SER A 277 -13.00 -33.80 -29.97
CA SER A 277 -12.85 -33.79 -31.43
C SER A 277 -11.87 -32.76 -31.99
N PHE A 278 -10.92 -33.33 -32.74
CA PHE A 278 -9.88 -32.73 -33.57
C PHE A 278 -8.55 -32.41 -32.87
N LEU A 279 -7.66 -33.41 -33.00
CA LEU A 279 -6.22 -33.33 -32.83
C LEU A 279 -5.69 -32.16 -33.67
N THR A 280 -5.34 -31.06 -33.02
CA THR A 280 -4.61 -29.93 -33.62
C THR A 280 -3.28 -29.86 -32.89
N VAL A 281 -2.18 -30.06 -33.61
CA VAL A 281 -0.83 -29.95 -33.03
C VAL A 281 -0.52 -28.47 -32.87
N LEU A 282 -0.51 -28.01 -31.62
CA LEU A 282 -0.05 -26.68 -31.23
C LEU A 282 1.48 -26.70 -31.19
N ALA A 283 2.14 -26.22 -32.26
CA ALA A 283 3.58 -25.97 -32.22
C ALA A 283 3.82 -24.57 -31.63
N ILE A 284 4.27 -24.52 -30.38
CA ILE A 284 4.73 -23.29 -29.71
C ILE A 284 6.22 -23.13 -30.06
N ARG A 285 6.58 -22.01 -30.68
CA ARG A 285 7.95 -21.47 -30.68
C ARG A 285 7.89 -19.99 -30.34
#